data_AF-A0A7K1Z5P5-F1
#
_entry.id   AF-A0A7K1Z5P5-F1
#
_cell.length_a   1.000
_cell.length_b   1.000
_cell.length_c   1.000
_cell.angle_alpha   90.00
_cell.angle_beta   90.00
_cell.angle_gamma   90.00
#
_symmetry.space_group_name_H-M   'P 1'
#
loop_
_entity.id
_entity.type
_entity.pdbx_description
1 polymer ?
#
loop_
_entity_poly.entity_id
_entity_poly.type
_entity_poly.pdbx_seq_one_letter_code
_entity_poly.pdbx_strand_id
1 'polypeptide(L)'
;MLEFSDRHYLTTANEKLAARSVWTNAVLTIPGSLLFFCLGTALFVFYQQHASALEPSLSTDAIFPLFIIQQLPQGVSGLLIAGIFAAAMSSLDSSLNSAVAALVCDFYKRFKPRSTASIRLRLAKWLTVGLGFLATAIGLLMATIEIASLFDFFLELLGLLGSSLAGLFALGIFTRRAHGTGALIGACTSAIVLYLVSAFTAIHFFLYASIGILTCFVVGYIMSNILPSRHIQLSGLTIYTLESGLPKQ
;
A
#
# COMPACT_ATOMS: atom_id res chain seq x y z
N MET A 1 -11.03 9.23 12.22
CA MET A 1 -10.72 9.42 10.79
C MET A 1 -10.01 10.74 10.51
N LEU A 2 -10.47 11.88 11.03
CA LEU A 2 -9.73 13.16 10.92
C LEU A 2 -8.55 13.32 11.91
N GLU A 3 -8.57 12.67 13.08
CA GLU A 3 -7.51 12.82 14.11
C GLU A 3 -6.19 12.08 13.80
N PHE A 4 -6.15 11.18 12.81
CA PHE A 4 -4.96 10.34 12.56
C PHE A 4 -4.25 10.63 11.24
N SER A 5 -4.98 11.17 10.25
CA SER A 5 -4.35 11.83 9.10
C SER A 5 -3.45 12.98 9.56
N ASP A 6 -3.72 13.56 10.72
CA ASP A 6 -2.96 14.68 11.26
C ASP A 6 -1.60 14.23 11.83
N ARG A 7 -1.40 12.98 12.27
CA ARG A 7 -0.22 12.66 13.10
C ARG A 7 1.12 12.56 12.35
N HIS A 8 1.11 12.29 11.04
CA HIS A 8 2.30 12.40 10.19
C HIS A 8 2.50 13.82 9.62
N TYR A 9 1.43 14.63 9.60
CA TYR A 9 1.51 16.06 9.24
C TYR A 9 1.85 16.94 10.44
N LEU A 10 1.56 16.50 11.66
CA LEU A 10 1.81 17.20 12.94
C LEU A 10 3.19 16.90 13.56
N THR A 11 3.94 15.90 13.09
CA THR A 11 5.33 15.69 13.54
C THR A 11 6.32 16.61 12.84
N THR A 12 5.92 17.24 11.72
CA THR A 12 6.59 18.40 11.16
C THR A 12 5.68 19.61 11.35
N ALA A 13 6.07 20.55 12.20
CA ALA A 13 5.27 21.73 12.58
C ALA A 13 4.96 22.73 11.43
N ASN A 14 5.09 22.34 10.15
CA ASN A 14 4.98 23.20 8.98
C ASN A 14 4.58 22.40 7.73
N GLU A 15 3.51 22.83 7.04
CA GLU A 15 3.06 22.29 5.73
C GLU A 15 4.21 22.27 4.70
N LYS A 16 5.13 23.24 4.78
CA LYS A 16 6.33 23.33 3.93
C LYS A 16 7.29 22.14 4.12
N LEU A 17 7.39 21.58 5.32
CA LEU A 17 8.22 20.40 5.58
C LEU A 17 7.58 19.12 5.03
N ALA A 18 6.25 19.00 5.13
CA ALA A 18 5.51 17.89 4.53
C ALA A 18 5.66 17.90 2.99
N ALA A 19 5.49 19.07 2.35
CA ALA A 19 5.72 19.24 0.92
C ALA A 19 7.18 18.92 0.53
N ARG A 20 8.15 19.34 1.35
CA ARG A 20 9.57 19.04 1.12
C ARG A 20 9.87 17.54 1.21
N SER A 21 9.21 16.81 2.11
CA SER A 21 9.35 15.35 2.21
C SER A 21 8.86 14.66 0.93
N VAL A 22 7.70 15.04 0.43
CA VAL A 22 7.14 14.52 -0.83
C VAL A 22 8.08 14.80 -2.00
N TRP A 23 8.58 16.04 -2.12
CA TRP A 23 9.55 16.40 -3.17
C TRP A 23 10.87 15.65 -3.03
N THR A 24 11.40 15.49 -1.81
CA THR A 24 12.65 14.76 -1.58
C THR A 24 12.50 13.29 -1.99
N ASN A 25 11.37 12.66 -1.63
CA ASN A 25 11.06 11.29 -2.05
C ASN A 25 10.93 11.17 -3.58
N ALA A 26 10.23 12.10 -4.23
CA ALA A 26 10.08 12.11 -5.68
C ALA A 26 11.44 12.24 -6.38
N VAL A 27 12.29 13.16 -5.91
CA VAL A 27 13.63 13.38 -6.45
C VAL A 27 14.54 12.16 -6.23
N LEU A 28 14.42 11.45 -5.11
CA LEU A 28 15.19 10.22 -4.83
C LEU A 28 14.71 9.02 -5.66
N THR A 29 13.42 8.97 -5.98
CA THR A 29 12.82 7.85 -6.73
C THR A 29 13.30 7.81 -8.17
N ILE A 30 13.49 8.96 -8.82
CA ILE A 30 13.94 9.04 -10.22
C ILE A 30 15.30 8.34 -10.44
N PRO A 31 16.39 8.72 -9.77
CA PRO A 31 17.68 8.06 -9.95
C PRO A 31 17.66 6.61 -9.46
N GLY A 32 16.90 6.31 -8.41
CA GLY A 32 16.70 4.93 -7.94
C GLY A 32 16.09 4.05 -9.03
N SER A 33 15.01 4.50 -9.66
CA SER A 33 14.32 3.78 -10.74
C SER A 33 15.23 3.56 -11.96
N LEU A 34 16.03 4.58 -12.32
CA LEU A 34 16.99 4.47 -13.42
C LEU A 34 18.06 3.42 -13.12
N LEU A 35 18.59 3.41 -11.89
CA LEU A 35 19.58 2.42 -11.44
C LEU A 35 19.01 1.00 -11.53
N PHE A 36 17.81 0.77 -11.00
CA PHE A 36 17.16 -0.56 -11.08
C PHE A 36 16.88 -1.00 -12.52
N PHE A 37 16.48 -0.09 -13.40
CA PHE A 37 16.24 -0.41 -14.81
C PHE A 37 17.54 -0.75 -15.56
N CYS A 38 18.60 0.03 -15.33
CA CYS A 38 19.93 -0.26 -15.88
C CYS A 38 20.47 -1.59 -15.37
N LEU A 39 20.31 -1.87 -14.07
CA LEU A 39 20.71 -3.13 -13.44
C LEU A 39 19.97 -4.33 -14.04
N GLY A 40 18.65 -4.25 -14.18
CA GLY A 40 17.84 -5.31 -14.81
C GLY A 40 18.26 -5.57 -16.27
N THR A 41 18.50 -4.50 -17.03
CA THR A 41 18.99 -4.60 -18.41
C THR A 41 20.37 -5.24 -18.48
N ALA A 42 21.29 -4.86 -17.57
CA ALA A 42 22.63 -5.42 -17.50
C ALA A 42 22.61 -6.91 -17.17
N LEU A 43 21.78 -7.33 -16.19
CA LEU A 43 21.58 -8.74 -15.85
C LEU A 43 21.02 -9.54 -17.02
N PHE A 44 20.04 -8.98 -17.73
CA PHE A 44 19.46 -9.61 -18.92
C PHE A 44 20.51 -9.87 -20.01
N VAL A 45 21.33 -8.87 -20.34
CA VAL A 45 22.42 -9.02 -21.33
C VAL A 45 23.49 -10.00 -20.85
N PHE A 46 23.84 -9.95 -19.56
CA PHE A 46 24.85 -10.83 -18.97
C PHE A 46 24.45 -12.31 -19.08
N TYR A 47 23.21 -12.64 -18.71
CA TYR A 47 22.71 -14.03 -18.74
C TYR A 47 22.35 -14.52 -20.14
N GLN A 48 22.09 -13.64 -21.11
CA GLN A 48 22.05 -14.06 -22.52
C GLN A 48 23.40 -14.57 -23.02
N GLN A 49 24.51 -13.97 -22.56
CA GLN A 49 25.86 -14.39 -22.95
C GLN A 49 26.36 -15.59 -22.14
N HIS A 50 25.82 -15.82 -20.95
CA HIS A 50 26.21 -16.87 -20.01
C HIS A 50 25.04 -17.80 -19.68
N ALA A 51 24.31 -18.26 -20.70
CA ALA A 51 23.08 -19.04 -20.54
C ALA A 51 23.26 -20.33 -19.72
N SER A 52 24.44 -20.94 -19.73
CA SER A 52 24.75 -22.13 -18.93
C SER A 52 24.84 -21.88 -17.42
N ALA A 53 24.87 -20.62 -16.99
CA ALA A 53 24.91 -20.25 -15.57
C ALA A 53 23.52 -20.06 -14.94
N LEU A 54 22.44 -20.14 -15.74
CA LEU A 54 21.06 -20.01 -15.25
C LEU A 54 20.34 -21.35 -15.33
N GLU A 55 19.70 -21.76 -14.25
CA GLU A 55 18.81 -22.91 -14.25
C GLU A 55 17.46 -22.54 -14.89
N PRO A 56 16.90 -23.33 -15.82
CA PRO A 56 15.67 -22.97 -16.53
C PRO A 56 14.43 -22.81 -15.63
N SER A 57 14.44 -23.43 -14.46
CA SER A 57 13.37 -23.40 -13.46
C SER A 57 13.50 -22.24 -12.47
N LEU A 58 14.53 -21.41 -12.58
CA LEU A 58 14.77 -20.32 -11.63
C LEU A 58 13.73 -19.20 -11.82
N SER A 59 13.13 -18.74 -10.73
CA SER A 59 12.22 -17.60 -10.75
C SER A 59 12.97 -16.31 -11.10
N THR A 60 12.29 -15.40 -11.81
CA THR A 60 12.89 -14.13 -12.25
C THR A 60 13.39 -13.29 -11.07
N ASP A 61 12.69 -13.36 -9.93
CA ASP A 61 13.04 -12.61 -8.72
C ASP A 61 14.32 -13.12 -8.04
N ALA A 62 14.74 -14.37 -8.30
CA ALA A 62 15.94 -14.96 -7.73
C ALA A 62 17.23 -14.66 -8.53
N ILE A 63 17.11 -14.13 -9.75
CA ILE A 63 18.24 -13.86 -10.64
C ILE A 63 19.21 -12.86 -10.01
N PHE A 64 18.70 -11.78 -9.41
CA PHE A 64 19.55 -10.74 -8.84
C PHE A 64 20.34 -11.22 -7.59
N PRO A 65 19.72 -11.85 -6.59
CA PRO A 65 20.47 -12.48 -5.48
C PRO A 65 21.49 -13.52 -5.96
N LEU A 66 21.15 -14.33 -6.96
CA LEU A 66 22.05 -15.35 -7.50
C LEU A 66 23.29 -14.71 -8.14
N PHE A 67 23.12 -13.62 -8.89
CA PHE A 67 24.24 -12.85 -9.44
C PHE A 67 25.17 -12.28 -8.35
N ILE A 68 24.60 -11.74 -7.27
CA ILE A 68 25.38 -11.19 -6.14
C ILE A 68 26.26 -12.27 -5.49
N ILE A 69 25.74 -13.50 -5.38
CA ILE A 69 26.46 -14.59 -4.72
C ILE A 69 27.53 -15.19 -5.64
N GLN A 70 27.24 -15.32 -6.93
CA GLN A 70 28.12 -16.02 -7.86
C GLN A 70 29.20 -15.15 -8.50
N GLN A 71 28.91 -13.87 -8.76
CA GLN A 71 29.75 -13.02 -9.61
C GLN A 71 30.52 -11.94 -8.84
N LEU A 72 30.10 -11.61 -7.62
CA LEU A 72 30.75 -10.55 -6.85
C LEU A 72 31.81 -11.09 -5.87
N PRO A 73 32.88 -10.33 -5.63
CA PRO A 73 33.92 -10.74 -4.70
C PRO A 73 33.38 -10.86 -3.27
N GLN A 74 34.02 -11.74 -2.50
CA GLN A 74 33.76 -11.89 -1.07
C GLN A 74 33.95 -10.54 -0.36
N GLY A 75 33.09 -10.24 0.61
CA GLY A 75 33.00 -8.92 1.25
C GLY A 75 31.97 -8.00 0.60
N VAL A 76 32.08 -7.73 -0.70
CA VAL A 76 31.08 -6.89 -1.43
C VAL A 76 29.73 -7.58 -1.49
N SER A 77 29.73 -8.89 -1.80
CA SER A 77 28.52 -9.71 -1.80
C SER A 77 27.80 -9.66 -0.44
N GLY A 78 28.56 -9.81 0.65
CA GLY A 78 28.02 -9.74 2.02
C GLY A 78 27.46 -8.36 2.38
N LEU A 79 28.14 -7.28 1.96
CA LEU A 79 27.68 -5.91 2.17
C LEU A 79 26.35 -5.65 1.46
N LEU A 80 26.21 -6.12 0.21
CA LEU A 80 24.98 -5.97 -0.56
C LEU A 80 23.82 -6.75 0.05
N ILE A 81 24.05 -8.00 0.42
CA ILE A 81 23.03 -8.84 1.08
C ILE A 81 22.57 -8.17 2.38
N ALA A 82 23.51 -7.69 3.21
CA ALA A 82 23.18 -6.94 4.42
C ALA A 82 22.37 -5.67 4.13
N GLY A 83 22.71 -4.92 3.09
CA GLY A 83 21.96 -3.75 2.65
C GLY A 83 20.52 -4.06 2.21
N ILE A 84 20.33 -5.17 1.46
CA ILE A 84 19.01 -5.64 1.05
C ILE A 84 18.16 -5.99 2.28
N PHE A 85 18.73 -6.73 3.25
CA PHE A 85 18.03 -7.04 4.49
C PHE A 85 17.67 -5.78 5.29
N ALA A 86 18.58 -4.82 5.39
CA ALA A 86 18.32 -3.56 6.08
C ALA A 86 17.18 -2.75 5.43
N ALA A 87 17.16 -2.67 4.09
CA ALA A 87 16.09 -2.02 3.35
C ALA A 87 14.74 -2.74 3.50
N ALA A 88 14.74 -4.09 3.45
CA ALA A 88 13.55 -4.90 3.66
C ALA A 88 12.98 -4.73 5.08
N MET A 89 13.84 -4.78 6.11
CA MET A 89 13.44 -4.58 7.50
C MET A 89 12.83 -3.19 7.72
N SER A 90 13.42 -2.14 7.15
CA SER A 90 12.88 -0.77 7.27
C SER A 90 11.45 -0.64 6.71
N SER A 91 11.18 -1.31 5.57
CA SER A 91 9.85 -1.32 4.95
C SER A 91 8.85 -2.16 5.76
N LEU A 92 9.29 -3.31 6.27
CA LEU A 92 8.49 -4.19 7.13
C LEU A 92 8.11 -3.51 8.45
N ASP A 93 9.07 -2.87 9.12
CA ASP A 93 8.84 -2.13 10.37
C ASP A 93 7.82 -1.01 10.17
N SER A 94 7.96 -0.24 9.09
CA SER A 94 7.04 0.84 8.76
C SER A 94 5.62 0.32 8.49
N SER A 95 5.49 -0.80 7.79
CA SER A 95 4.20 -1.42 7.46
C SER A 95 3.51 -2.01 8.70
N LEU A 96 4.25 -2.75 9.53
CA LEU A 96 3.74 -3.32 10.77
C LEU A 96 3.31 -2.24 11.76
N ASN A 97 4.14 -1.21 11.95
CA ASN A 97 3.82 -0.11 12.86
C ASN A 97 2.55 0.64 12.40
N SER A 98 2.41 0.87 11.10
CA SER A 98 1.22 1.54 10.54
C SER A 98 -0.04 0.70 10.69
N ALA A 99 0.03 -0.60 10.44
CA ALA A 99 -1.10 -1.52 10.60
C ALA A 99 -1.55 -1.61 12.07
N VAL A 100 -0.60 -1.76 13.00
CA VAL A 100 -0.88 -1.79 14.44
C VAL A 100 -1.48 -0.46 14.91
N ALA A 101 -0.95 0.67 14.43
CA ALA A 101 -1.48 1.98 14.75
C ALA A 101 -2.94 2.12 14.28
N ALA A 102 -3.27 1.69 13.06
CA ALA A 102 -4.64 1.68 12.55
C ALA A 102 -5.56 0.79 13.41
N LEU A 103 -5.13 -0.44 13.74
CA LEU A 103 -5.92 -1.36 14.58
C LEU A 103 -6.18 -0.79 15.99
N VAL A 104 -5.17 -0.16 16.61
CA VAL A 104 -5.31 0.38 17.96
C VAL A 104 -6.08 1.70 17.96
N CYS A 105 -5.80 2.59 17.02
CA CYS A 105 -6.31 3.97 17.06
C CYS A 105 -7.63 4.14 16.32
N ASP A 106 -7.85 3.41 15.21
CA ASP A 106 -9.09 3.51 14.44
C ASP A 106 -10.13 2.50 14.90
N PHE A 107 -9.73 1.27 15.23
CA PHE A 107 -10.65 0.23 15.70
C PHE A 107 -10.76 0.20 17.23
N TYR A 108 -9.67 -0.11 17.94
CA TYR A 108 -9.74 -0.35 19.38
C TYR A 108 -10.18 0.88 20.19
N LYS A 109 -9.62 2.08 19.92
CA LYS A 109 -10.03 3.34 20.55
C LYS A 109 -11.51 3.66 20.27
N ARG A 110 -12.04 3.30 19.09
CA ARG A 110 -13.44 3.54 18.72
C ARG A 110 -14.40 2.69 19.54
N PHE A 111 -14.07 1.42 19.80
CA PHE A 111 -14.90 0.51 20.59
C PHE A 111 -14.69 0.66 22.11
N LYS A 112 -13.48 1.02 22.57
CA LYS A 112 -13.17 1.28 23.99
C LYS A 112 -12.51 2.65 24.20
N PRO A 113 -13.27 3.75 24.11
CA PRO A 113 -12.72 5.11 24.17
C PRO A 113 -12.05 5.46 25.51
N ARG A 114 -12.42 4.79 26.60
CA ARG A 114 -11.86 5.00 27.95
C ARG A 114 -10.58 4.18 28.24
N SER A 115 -9.96 3.54 27.24
CA SER A 115 -8.76 2.73 27.46
C SER A 115 -7.53 3.59 27.81
N THR A 116 -6.80 3.22 28.87
CA THR A 116 -5.55 3.89 29.27
C THR A 116 -4.45 3.72 28.21
N ALA A 117 -3.53 4.69 28.13
CA ALA A 117 -2.36 4.63 27.24
C ALA A 117 -1.51 3.37 27.42
N SER A 118 -1.32 2.91 28.67
CA SER A 118 -0.58 1.69 29.00
C SER A 118 -1.20 0.42 28.41
N ILE A 119 -2.53 0.31 28.42
CA ILE A 119 -3.27 -0.83 27.85
C ILE A 119 -3.12 -0.83 26.33
N ARG A 120 -3.26 0.34 25.69
CA ARG A 120 -3.09 0.49 24.24
C ARG A 120 -1.67 0.14 23.79
N LEU A 121 -0.66 0.55 24.55
CA LEU A 121 0.73 0.20 24.26
C LEU A 121 0.98 -1.31 24.39
N ARG A 122 0.43 -1.95 25.43
CA ARG A 122 0.54 -3.40 25.61
C ARG A 122 -0.16 -4.14 24.47
N LEU A 123 -1.35 -3.70 24.08
CA LEU A 123 -2.07 -4.24 22.93
C LEU A 123 -1.27 -4.07 21.63
N ALA A 124 -0.72 -2.88 21.38
CA ALA A 124 0.12 -2.62 20.22
C ALA A 124 1.31 -3.58 20.12
N LYS A 125 2.01 -3.83 21.24
CA LYS A 125 3.11 -4.80 21.30
C LYS A 125 2.65 -6.21 20.93
N TRP A 126 1.54 -6.68 21.51
CA TRP A 126 0.99 -8.01 21.18
C TRP A 126 0.53 -8.12 19.74
N LEU A 127 -0.13 -7.09 19.20
CA LEU A 127 -0.52 -7.04 17.80
C LEU A 127 0.69 -7.03 16.86
N THR A 128 1.77 -6.34 17.23
CA THR A 128 3.02 -6.33 16.44
C THR A 128 3.59 -7.74 16.35
N VAL A 129 3.69 -8.45 17.47
CA VAL A 129 4.18 -9.85 17.50
C VAL A 129 3.24 -10.77 16.71
N GLY A 130 1.93 -10.64 16.89
CA GLY A 130 0.93 -11.46 16.19
C GLY A 130 0.95 -11.26 14.67
N LEU A 131 0.99 -10.00 14.22
CA LEU A 131 1.09 -9.66 12.80
C LEU A 131 2.44 -10.07 12.21
N GLY A 132 3.53 -9.94 12.97
CA GLY A 132 4.85 -10.40 12.54
C GLY A 132 4.90 -11.92 12.34
N PHE A 133 4.30 -12.69 13.26
CA PHE A 133 4.17 -14.14 13.11
C PHE A 133 3.30 -14.51 11.90
N LEU A 134 2.16 -13.83 11.73
CA LEU A 134 1.28 -14.04 10.58
C LEU A 134 1.99 -13.72 9.26
N ALA A 135 2.70 -12.59 9.16
CA ALA A 135 3.47 -12.22 7.98
C ALA A 135 4.57 -13.25 7.67
N THR A 136 5.25 -13.76 8.69
CA THR A 136 6.26 -14.83 8.54
C THR A 136 5.62 -16.12 8.04
N ALA A 137 4.47 -16.52 8.59
CA ALA A 137 3.74 -17.71 8.16
C ALA A 137 3.27 -17.60 6.69
N ILE A 138 2.74 -16.44 6.30
CA ILE A 138 2.35 -16.18 4.90
C ILE A 138 3.59 -16.20 4.00
N GLY A 139 4.70 -15.60 4.41
CA GLY A 139 5.96 -15.64 3.64
C GLY A 139 6.49 -17.05 3.43
N LEU A 140 6.45 -17.91 4.47
CA LEU A 140 6.80 -19.33 4.38
C LEU A 140 5.88 -20.08 3.43
N LEU A 141 4.58 -19.82 3.49
CA LEU A 141 3.60 -20.42 2.58
C LEU A 141 3.86 -19.99 1.12
N MET A 142 4.13 -18.70 0.88
CA MET A 142 4.48 -18.20 -0.45
C MET A 142 5.79 -18.80 -0.98
N ALA A 143 6.76 -19.11 -0.11
CA ALA A 143 7.99 -19.78 -0.51
C ALA A 143 7.77 -21.24 -0.97
N THR A 144 6.65 -21.86 -0.58
CA THR A 144 6.29 -23.23 -1.00
C THR A 144 5.40 -23.29 -2.25
N ILE A 145 4.78 -22.17 -2.62
CA ILE A 145 3.94 -22.09 -3.82
C ILE A 145 4.82 -21.66 -4.99
N GLU A 146 4.69 -22.34 -6.13
CA GLU A 146 5.35 -21.92 -7.38
C GLU A 146 4.67 -20.65 -7.93
N ILE A 147 5.07 -19.50 -7.38
CA ILE A 147 4.66 -18.19 -7.88
C ILE A 147 5.65 -17.78 -8.97
N ALA A 148 5.17 -17.60 -10.21
CA ALA A 148 6.01 -17.23 -11.35
C ALA A 148 6.77 -15.90 -11.13
N SER A 149 6.11 -14.93 -10.49
CA SER A 149 6.74 -13.69 -10.02
C SER A 149 6.02 -13.16 -8.77
N LEU A 150 6.79 -12.95 -7.71
CA LEU A 150 6.34 -12.27 -6.49
C LEU A 150 6.00 -10.80 -6.77
N PHE A 151 6.71 -10.18 -7.71
CA PHE A 151 6.47 -8.80 -8.11
C PHE A 151 5.10 -8.63 -8.78
N ASP A 152 4.73 -9.53 -9.69
CA ASP A 152 3.41 -9.50 -10.35
C ASP A 152 2.28 -9.69 -9.34
N PHE A 153 2.44 -10.65 -8.42
CA PHE A 153 1.47 -10.86 -7.33
C PHE A 153 1.34 -9.63 -6.42
N PHE A 154 2.46 -8.99 -6.09
CA PHE A 154 2.46 -7.75 -5.31
C PHE A 154 1.74 -6.61 -6.03
N LEU A 155 1.99 -6.45 -7.34
CA LEU A 155 1.32 -5.46 -8.17
C LEU A 155 -0.19 -5.72 -8.29
N GLU A 156 -0.61 -6.98 -8.43
CA GLU A 156 -2.02 -7.36 -8.45
C GLU A 156 -2.71 -6.98 -7.13
N LEU A 157 -2.08 -7.31 -5.99
CA LEU A 157 -2.61 -6.97 -4.66
C LEU A 157 -2.70 -5.46 -4.45
N LEU A 158 -1.67 -4.70 -4.87
CA LEU A 158 -1.68 -3.24 -4.86
C LEU A 158 -2.79 -2.67 -5.75
N GLY A 159 -2.99 -3.24 -6.93
CA GLY A 159 -4.07 -2.86 -7.83
C GLY A 159 -5.44 -3.08 -7.18
N LEU A 160 -5.64 -4.24 -6.53
CA LEU A 160 -6.92 -4.61 -5.94
C LEU A 160 -7.31 -3.73 -4.74
N LEU A 161 -6.40 -3.61 -3.78
CA LEU A 161 -6.64 -2.83 -2.56
C LEU A 161 -6.51 -1.33 -2.80
N GLY A 162 -5.52 -0.92 -3.60
CA GLY A 162 -5.23 0.47 -3.90
C GLY A 162 -6.33 1.14 -4.73
N SER A 163 -6.89 0.45 -5.72
CA SER A 163 -7.99 0.99 -6.54
C SER A 163 -9.26 1.23 -5.73
N SER A 164 -9.60 0.32 -4.80
CA SER A 164 -10.77 0.47 -3.93
C SER A 164 -10.61 1.65 -2.96
N LEU A 165 -9.43 1.83 -2.37
CA LEU A 165 -9.15 3.00 -1.52
C LEU A 165 -9.15 4.31 -2.33
N ALA A 166 -8.52 4.34 -3.49
CA ALA A 166 -8.52 5.50 -4.36
C ALA A 166 -9.94 5.88 -4.81
N GLY A 167 -10.79 4.90 -5.14
CA GLY A 167 -12.20 5.10 -5.45
C GLY A 167 -13.01 5.67 -4.28
N LEU A 168 -12.77 5.19 -3.06
CA LEU A 168 -13.37 5.73 -1.83
C LEU A 168 -12.98 7.20 -1.59
N PHE A 169 -11.69 7.53 -1.74
CA PHE A 169 -11.21 8.90 -1.59
C PHE A 169 -11.80 9.82 -2.66
N ALA A 170 -11.82 9.38 -3.92
CA ALA A 170 -12.44 10.13 -5.00
C ALA A 170 -13.93 10.38 -4.72
N LEU A 171 -14.67 9.36 -4.27
CA LEU A 171 -16.08 9.50 -3.90
C LEU A 171 -16.28 10.54 -2.79
N GLY A 172 -15.48 10.47 -1.71
CA GLY A 172 -15.57 11.42 -0.60
C GLY A 172 -15.20 12.86 -0.96
N ILE A 173 -14.20 13.04 -1.83
CA ILE A 173 -13.72 14.36 -2.25
C ILE A 173 -14.70 15.03 -3.24
N PHE A 174 -15.19 14.29 -4.22
CA PHE A 174 -15.99 14.82 -5.32
C PHE A 174 -17.50 14.79 -5.07
N THR A 175 -17.99 14.04 -4.06
CA THR A 175 -19.43 13.90 -3.80
C THR A 175 -19.82 14.36 -2.40
N ARG A 176 -20.81 15.26 -2.31
CA ARG A 176 -21.40 15.73 -1.04
C ARG A 176 -22.47 14.80 -0.45
N ARG A 177 -22.93 13.79 -1.21
CA ARG A 177 -23.95 12.82 -0.81
C ARG A 177 -23.39 11.43 -0.46
N ALA A 178 -22.07 11.30 -0.34
CA ALA A 178 -21.43 10.02 -0.03
C ALA A 178 -21.67 9.64 1.44
N HIS A 179 -22.12 8.41 1.69
CA HIS A 179 -22.42 7.90 3.03
C HIS A 179 -21.49 6.73 3.37
N GLY A 180 -21.20 6.53 4.66
CA GLY A 180 -20.27 5.48 5.11
C GLY A 180 -20.70 4.06 4.70
N THR A 181 -22.00 3.75 4.73
CA THR A 181 -22.54 2.45 4.29
C THR A 181 -22.48 2.27 2.78
N GLY A 182 -22.85 3.30 2.00
CA GLY A 182 -22.76 3.27 0.54
C GLY A 182 -21.31 3.15 0.06
N ALA A 183 -20.39 3.87 0.71
CA ALA A 183 -18.96 3.77 0.49
C ALA A 183 -18.42 2.35 0.77
N LEU A 184 -18.79 1.74 1.89
CA LEU A 184 -18.38 0.38 2.22
C LEU A 184 -18.88 -0.64 1.19
N ILE A 185 -20.14 -0.54 0.78
CA ILE A 185 -20.71 -1.40 -0.28
C ILE A 185 -19.95 -1.19 -1.59
N GLY A 186 -19.69 0.06 -1.98
CA GLY A 186 -18.90 0.37 -3.17
C GLY A 186 -17.51 -0.25 -3.16
N ALA A 187 -16.81 -0.22 -2.02
CA ALA A 187 -15.49 -0.83 -1.85
C ALA A 187 -15.52 -2.38 -1.88
N CYS A 188 -16.52 -3.00 -1.24
CA CYS A 188 -16.67 -4.46 -1.33
C CYS A 188 -17.02 -4.90 -2.75
N THR A 189 -17.92 -4.19 -3.43
CA THR A 189 -18.30 -4.48 -4.80
C THR A 189 -17.14 -4.27 -5.76
N SER A 190 -16.33 -3.20 -5.59
CA SER A 190 -15.15 -2.99 -6.44
C SER A 190 -14.12 -4.12 -6.29
N ALA A 191 -13.88 -4.59 -5.07
CA ALA A 191 -12.97 -5.71 -4.84
C ALA A 191 -13.46 -7.00 -5.53
N ILE A 192 -14.77 -7.31 -5.43
CA ILE A 192 -15.37 -8.49 -6.07
C ILE A 192 -15.33 -8.37 -7.59
N VAL A 193 -15.75 -7.24 -8.15
CA VAL A 193 -15.74 -7.01 -9.60
C VAL A 193 -14.32 -7.09 -10.12
N LEU A 194 -13.35 -6.51 -9.42
CA LEU A 194 -11.97 -6.52 -9.87
C LEU A 194 -11.35 -7.91 -9.82
N TYR A 195 -11.67 -8.71 -8.80
CA TYR A 195 -11.30 -10.13 -8.73
C TYR A 195 -11.90 -10.92 -9.90
N LEU A 196 -13.19 -10.70 -10.22
CA LEU A 196 -13.84 -11.36 -11.37
C LEU A 196 -13.20 -10.93 -12.70
N VAL A 197 -12.89 -9.65 -12.87
CA VAL A 197 -12.23 -9.16 -14.09
C VAL A 197 -10.81 -9.74 -14.19
N SER A 198 -10.08 -9.88 -13.09
CA SER A 198 -8.76 -10.54 -13.08
C SER A 198 -8.87 -12.03 -13.47
N ALA A 199 -9.88 -12.73 -12.96
CA ALA A 199 -10.07 -14.15 -13.21
C ALA A 199 -10.60 -14.50 -14.61
N PHE A 200 -11.46 -13.65 -15.20
CA PHE A 200 -12.20 -13.97 -16.43
C PHE A 200 -11.74 -13.20 -17.67
N THR A 201 -10.84 -12.22 -17.54
CA THR A 201 -10.46 -11.36 -18.67
C THR A 201 -8.96 -11.08 -18.69
N ALA A 202 -8.32 -11.24 -19.86
CA ALA A 202 -6.92 -10.89 -20.07
C ALA A 202 -6.78 -9.40 -20.45
N ILE A 203 -7.21 -8.50 -19.57
CA ILE A 203 -7.08 -7.05 -19.78
C ILE A 203 -5.71 -6.59 -19.30
N HIS A 204 -5.14 -5.57 -19.96
CA HIS A 204 -3.87 -4.96 -19.54
C HIS A 204 -3.93 -4.45 -18.09
N PHE A 205 -2.82 -4.67 -17.37
CA PHE A 205 -2.68 -4.38 -15.94
C PHE A 205 -3.20 -2.99 -15.50
N PHE A 206 -2.90 -1.94 -16.28
CA PHE A 206 -3.31 -0.56 -15.96
C PHE A 206 -4.82 -0.32 -15.93
N LEU A 207 -5.59 -1.12 -16.66
CA LEU A 207 -7.04 -0.97 -16.71
C LEU A 207 -7.71 -1.57 -15.47
N TYR A 208 -7.10 -2.54 -14.78
CA TYR A 208 -7.62 -3.07 -13.52
C TYR A 208 -7.79 -1.97 -12.48
N ALA A 209 -6.77 -1.13 -12.28
CA ALA A 209 -6.84 -0.03 -11.34
C ALA A 209 -7.96 0.96 -11.70
N SER A 210 -8.09 1.28 -12.99
CA SER A 210 -9.11 2.20 -13.50
C SER A 210 -10.53 1.65 -13.32
N ILE A 211 -10.75 0.38 -13.66
CA ILE A 211 -12.04 -0.32 -13.51
C ILE A 211 -12.41 -0.40 -12.03
N GLY A 212 -11.45 -0.74 -11.15
CA GLY A 212 -11.68 -0.79 -9.71
C GLY A 212 -12.10 0.56 -9.13
N ILE A 213 -11.39 1.64 -9.49
CA ILE A 213 -11.70 3.01 -9.06
C ILE A 213 -13.10 3.42 -9.54
N LEU A 214 -13.39 3.24 -10.83
CA LEU A 214 -14.68 3.62 -11.42
C LEU A 214 -15.83 2.83 -10.81
N THR A 215 -15.66 1.52 -10.62
CA THR A 215 -16.69 0.66 -10.03
C THR A 215 -16.97 1.08 -8.59
N CYS A 216 -15.92 1.32 -7.80
CA CYS A 216 -16.06 1.79 -6.42
C CYS A 216 -16.80 3.13 -6.36
N PHE A 217 -16.42 4.08 -7.22
CA PHE A 217 -17.03 5.40 -7.29
C PHE A 217 -18.51 5.33 -7.70
N VAL A 218 -18.83 4.61 -8.77
CA VAL A 218 -20.19 4.54 -9.33
C VAL A 218 -21.12 3.78 -8.39
N VAL A 219 -20.74 2.59 -7.93
CA VAL A 219 -21.55 1.79 -7.01
C VAL A 219 -21.71 2.52 -5.67
N GLY A 220 -20.62 3.10 -5.16
CA GLY A 220 -20.65 3.88 -3.92
C GLY A 220 -21.55 5.11 -4.02
N TYR A 221 -21.54 5.81 -5.15
CA TYR A 221 -22.43 6.93 -5.44
C TYR A 221 -23.90 6.51 -5.50
N ILE A 222 -24.21 5.47 -6.28
CA ILE A 222 -25.57 4.94 -6.45
C ILE A 222 -26.13 4.48 -5.11
N MET A 223 -25.38 3.66 -4.38
CA MET A 223 -25.81 3.13 -3.07
C MET A 223 -25.96 4.24 -2.04
N SER A 224 -25.11 5.26 -2.07
CA SER A 224 -25.24 6.42 -1.18
C SER A 224 -26.46 7.29 -1.49
N ASN A 225 -27.00 7.26 -2.72
CA ASN A 225 -28.21 7.99 -3.09
C ASN A 225 -29.50 7.20 -2.80
N ILE A 226 -29.43 5.87 -2.80
CA ILE A 226 -30.59 4.98 -2.52
C ILE A 226 -30.79 4.79 -1.01
N LEU A 227 -29.71 4.67 -0.24
CA LEU A 227 -29.79 4.44 1.20
C LEU A 227 -30.09 5.74 1.96
N PRO A 228 -31.12 5.76 2.83
CA PRO A 228 -31.36 6.90 3.71
C PRO A 228 -30.22 7.01 4.73
N SER A 229 -29.74 8.23 4.98
CA SER A 229 -28.63 8.44 5.90
C SER A 229 -28.89 9.53 6.94
N ARG A 230 -28.20 9.38 8.08
CA ARG A 230 -28.11 10.41 9.13
C ARG A 230 -27.28 11.57 8.59
N HIS A 231 -27.81 12.79 8.65
CA HIS A 231 -27.09 14.01 8.32
C HIS A 231 -25.81 14.12 9.17
N ILE A 232 -24.66 13.87 8.54
CA ILE A 232 -23.35 14.19 9.08
C ILE A 232 -22.99 15.58 8.53
N GLN A 233 -22.46 16.46 9.37
CA GLN A 233 -22.06 17.80 8.98
C GLN A 233 -20.81 17.71 8.08
N LEU A 234 -20.96 18.10 6.80
CA LEU A 234 -19.93 17.95 5.76
C LEU A 234 -18.99 19.16 5.62
N SER A 235 -18.99 20.09 6.58
CA SER A 235 -18.17 21.32 6.52
C SER A 235 -16.67 20.97 6.52
N GLY A 236 -15.92 21.43 5.52
CA GLY A 236 -14.47 21.20 5.40
C GLY A 236 -14.04 19.81 4.91
N LEU A 237 -14.96 18.90 4.58
CA LEU A 237 -14.64 17.52 4.15
C LEU A 237 -14.71 17.30 2.63
N THR A 238 -15.28 18.25 1.87
CA THR A 238 -15.41 18.17 0.40
C THR A 238 -14.81 19.43 -0.24
N ILE A 239 -14.34 19.36 -1.49
CA ILE A 239 -13.76 20.53 -2.22
C ILE A 239 -14.72 21.73 -2.16
N TYR A 240 -16.01 21.45 -2.24
CA TYR A 240 -17.05 22.45 -2.25
C TYR A 240 -17.41 23.01 -0.86
N THR A 241 -16.93 22.45 0.24
CA THR A 241 -17.22 22.92 1.62
C THR A 241 -15.98 23.47 2.34
N LEU A 242 -14.84 23.57 1.65
CA LEU A 242 -13.58 24.08 2.18
C LEU A 242 -13.69 25.52 2.72
N GLU A 243 -14.40 26.41 2.04
CA GLU A 243 -14.54 27.83 2.45
C GLU A 243 -15.49 28.03 3.64
N SER A 244 -16.36 27.06 3.96
CA SER A 244 -17.35 27.18 5.04
C SER A 244 -16.81 26.83 6.43
N GLY A 245 -15.59 26.31 6.52
CA GLY A 245 -14.95 25.87 7.77
C GLY A 245 -13.81 26.76 8.27
N LEU A 246 -13.42 27.79 7.51
CA LEU A 246 -12.43 28.76 7.95
C LEU A 246 -13.10 29.75 8.92
N PRO A 247 -12.52 30.03 10.10
CA PRO A 247 -13.01 31.13 10.93
C PRO A 247 -12.97 32.41 10.09
N LYS A 248 -14.12 33.07 9.96
CA LYS A 248 -14.19 34.41 9.38
C LYS A 248 -13.21 35.29 10.15
N GLN A 249 -12.21 35.85 9.46
CA GLN A 249 -11.40 36.96 9.98
C GLN A 249 -12.30 38.15 10.28
#